data_AF-A0A1Y3NSV7-F1
#
_entry.id   AF-A0A1Y3NSV7-F1
#
_cell.length_a   1.000
_cell.length_b   1.000
_cell.length_c   1.000
_cell.angle_alpha   90.00
_cell.angle_beta   90.00
_cell.angle_gamma   90.00
#
_symmetry.space_group_name_H-M   'P 1'
#
loop_
_entity.id
_entity.type
_entity.pdbx_description
1 polymer ?
#
loop_
_entity_poly.entity_id
_entity_poly.type
_entity_poly.pdbx_seq_one_letter_code
_entity_poly.pdbx_strand_id
1 'polypeptide(L)'
;MKGNEEKNIKYDAVGPTPVQDLETPYNTLYKPDIENTVGFVLPNNSENDKIINSIMNNNIFNSTQPIKFNNEQEMDDYVIKNNHRMLAGIIFESDDYLQYTIRVNNSFVPDPATEPITNYAYGRYKIQSNNMISYSYVNVFAPIQEAVDQAIIRLKTNDDSFNLVHQVGTLGKPEVEYTPVRDMSKNIISYDISAIYIISILTIVNSLVQEKESKIKDGLLMSGIHPTIFWLSWLCVYIVCILIVSVLVSALFYFAKVFGSLNPIVILLILFFYGLSCCNMAFLFSTFFKRTKTAGTAVSIIVIILIMANMGISYINNTIKIIISFLFSPISVGSLIQNIYDMKINGIAYSFSNIIKNDADITFVALVFTNILYFVLAVIFDSYLLGGNSYIFNKNVKINDIHDENEISYQRDIQEDFNAKNNETCRVEVSRVHKIFKRKNNDTNDDDDTNNKNNKHEFLAVNDVSFKVYQNEIFAILGK
;
A
#
# COMPACT_ATOMS: atom_id res chain seq x y z
N MET A 1 29.87 7.60 12.95
CA MET A 1 29.09 6.53 12.30
C MET A 1 29.98 5.86 11.27
N LYS A 2 30.69 4.78 11.64
CA LYS A 2 31.41 3.95 10.66
C LYS A 2 30.35 3.18 9.87
N GLY A 3 30.36 3.31 8.55
CA GLY A 3 29.56 2.50 7.67
C GLY A 3 29.97 1.04 7.83
N ASN A 4 29.11 0.24 8.46
CA ASN A 4 29.14 -1.19 8.23
C ASN A 4 28.56 -1.38 6.83
N GLU A 5 29.45 -1.46 5.86
CA GLU A 5 29.13 -1.93 4.51
C GLU A 5 28.31 -3.22 4.63
N GLU A 6 27.28 -3.36 3.80
CA GLU A 6 26.61 -4.64 3.55
C GLU A 6 27.67 -5.62 3.05
N LYS A 7 28.36 -6.28 3.98
CA LYS A 7 29.33 -7.31 3.63
C LYS A 7 28.54 -8.47 3.06
N ASN A 8 28.73 -8.70 1.76
CA ASN A 8 28.28 -9.90 1.11
C ASN A 8 28.86 -11.09 1.87
N ILE A 9 28.01 -11.89 2.51
CA ILE A 9 28.45 -13.04 3.29
C ILE A 9 28.56 -14.20 2.33
N LYS A 10 29.78 -14.66 2.14
CA LYS A 10 30.07 -15.85 1.37
C LYS A 10 29.99 -17.07 2.28
N TYR A 11 29.10 -18.00 1.95
CA TYR A 11 28.98 -19.29 2.62
C TYR A 11 29.63 -20.36 1.75
N ASP A 12 30.73 -20.93 2.22
CA ASP A 12 31.41 -22.01 1.51
C ASP A 12 30.57 -23.29 1.44
N ALA A 13 30.92 -24.17 0.50
CA ALA A 13 30.31 -25.48 0.39
C ALA A 13 30.58 -26.31 1.66
N VAL A 14 29.53 -26.91 2.21
CA VAL A 14 29.60 -27.78 3.40
C VAL A 14 29.20 -29.19 2.97
N GLY A 15 30.02 -30.19 3.29
CA GLY A 15 29.71 -31.60 3.03
C GLY A 15 28.49 -32.10 3.82
N PRO A 16 27.97 -33.29 3.48
CA PRO A 16 26.90 -33.92 4.26
C PRO A 16 27.37 -34.21 5.69
N THR A 17 26.46 -34.14 6.65
CA THR A 17 26.75 -34.56 8.03
C THR A 17 26.57 -36.06 8.17
N PRO A 18 27.34 -36.72 9.05
CA PRO A 18 27.08 -38.11 9.41
C PRO A 18 25.67 -38.23 9.99
N VAL A 19 25.06 -39.38 9.75
CA VAL A 19 23.72 -39.67 10.20
C VAL A 19 23.75 -39.92 11.71
N GLN A 20 22.78 -39.37 12.44
CA GLN A 20 22.65 -39.52 13.89
C GLN A 20 21.28 -40.10 14.23
N ASP A 21 21.22 -40.85 15.33
CA ASP A 21 19.95 -41.38 15.84
C ASP A 21 19.06 -40.23 16.35
N LEU A 22 17.77 -40.32 16.04
CA LEU A 22 16.78 -39.27 16.28
C LEU A 22 16.54 -38.95 17.78
N GLU A 23 16.92 -39.85 18.69
CA GLU A 23 16.81 -39.64 20.14
C GLU A 23 17.83 -38.61 20.66
N THR A 24 18.97 -38.47 19.99
CA THR A 24 20.07 -37.61 20.47
C THR A 24 19.75 -36.11 20.45
N PRO A 25 19.09 -35.53 19.43
CA PRO A 25 18.78 -34.11 19.38
C PRO A 25 17.63 -33.72 20.33
N TYR A 26 16.66 -34.62 20.55
CA TYR A 26 15.53 -34.40 21.46
C TYR A 26 16.00 -34.05 22.88
N ASN A 27 16.97 -34.80 23.40
CA ASN A 27 17.53 -34.60 24.74
C ASN A 27 18.30 -33.27 24.90
N THR A 28 18.75 -32.64 23.81
CA THR A 28 19.55 -31.40 23.87
C THR A 28 18.72 -30.12 23.89
N LEU A 29 17.52 -30.13 23.29
CA LEU A 29 16.62 -28.98 23.28
C LEU A 29 15.67 -28.96 24.47
N TYR A 30 15.44 -30.11 25.09
CA TYR A 30 14.43 -30.27 26.11
C TYR A 30 14.99 -30.09 27.53
N LYS A 31 14.53 -29.02 28.17
CA LYS A 31 14.62 -28.70 29.60
C LYS A 31 14.07 -29.81 30.52
N PRO A 32 14.83 -30.71 31.20
CA PRO A 32 14.21 -31.73 32.05
C PRO A 32 13.61 -31.18 33.37
N ASP A 33 13.79 -29.87 33.65
CA ASP A 33 13.41 -29.25 34.93
C ASP A 33 11.93 -28.83 35.06
N ILE A 34 11.09 -29.12 34.06
CA ILE A 34 9.65 -28.81 34.09
C ILE A 34 8.87 -30.12 33.97
N GLU A 35 7.94 -30.38 34.88
CA GLU A 35 6.99 -31.50 34.79
C GLU A 35 6.14 -31.35 33.53
N ASN A 36 6.58 -31.99 32.46
CA ASN A 36 5.93 -31.89 31.18
C ASN A 36 4.95 -33.05 30.98
N THR A 37 3.80 -32.76 30.39
CA THR A 37 2.72 -33.73 30.22
C THR A 37 2.49 -34.05 28.74
N VAL A 38 2.08 -35.29 28.47
CA VAL A 38 1.64 -35.73 27.14
C VAL A 38 0.17 -36.09 27.23
N GLY A 39 -0.64 -35.44 26.41
CA GLY A 39 -2.09 -35.66 26.37
C GLY A 39 -2.46 -36.74 25.38
N PHE A 40 -3.40 -37.59 25.74
CA PHE A 40 -3.94 -38.65 24.89
C PHE A 40 -5.46 -38.52 24.78
N VAL A 41 -5.98 -38.47 23.56
CA VAL A 41 -7.41 -38.62 23.27
C VAL A 41 -7.59 -39.94 22.53
N LEU A 42 -8.38 -40.83 23.12
CA LEU A 42 -8.61 -42.17 22.59
C LEU A 42 -10.05 -42.30 22.06
N PRO A 43 -10.33 -43.17 21.07
CA PRO A 43 -11.68 -43.40 20.58
C PRO A 43 -12.61 -43.96 21.67
N ASN A 44 -13.90 -43.63 21.60
CA ASN A 44 -14.92 -43.96 22.62
C ASN A 44 -15.00 -45.46 22.99
N ASN A 45 -14.57 -46.35 22.11
CA ASN A 45 -14.63 -47.81 22.30
C ASN A 45 -13.30 -48.45 22.76
N SER A 46 -12.31 -47.65 23.18
CA SER A 46 -10.99 -48.16 23.51
C SER A 46 -10.73 -48.23 25.02
N GLU A 47 -10.74 -49.45 25.57
CA GLU A 47 -10.34 -49.75 26.97
C GLU A 47 -8.81 -49.84 27.15
N ASN A 48 -8.01 -49.52 26.13
CA ASN A 48 -6.63 -49.95 26.09
C ASN A 48 -5.63 -48.87 26.55
N ASP A 49 -5.43 -48.75 27.87
CA ASP A 49 -4.25 -48.06 28.43
C ASP A 49 -2.92 -48.69 27.96
N LYS A 50 -2.98 -49.88 27.34
CA LYS A 50 -1.85 -50.56 26.69
C LYS A 50 -1.14 -49.70 25.66
N ILE A 51 -1.87 -48.95 24.81
CA ILE A 51 -1.21 -48.11 23.80
C ILE A 51 -0.49 -46.94 24.44
N ILE A 52 -1.09 -46.32 25.44
CA ILE A 52 -0.47 -45.23 26.20
C ILE A 52 0.80 -45.74 26.88
N ASN A 53 0.74 -46.88 27.58
CA ASN A 53 1.90 -47.47 28.23
C ASN A 53 3.00 -47.85 27.22
N SER A 54 2.62 -48.40 26.06
CA SER A 54 3.58 -48.73 25.00
C SER A 54 4.28 -47.49 24.42
N ILE A 55 3.59 -46.37 24.30
CA ILE A 55 4.17 -45.09 23.84
C ILE A 55 5.11 -44.54 24.92
N MET A 56 4.64 -44.50 26.18
CA MET A 56 5.37 -43.94 27.31
C MET A 56 6.60 -44.75 27.73
N ASN A 57 6.69 -46.02 27.34
CA ASN A 57 7.86 -46.87 27.57
C ASN A 57 9.08 -46.47 26.71
N ASN A 58 8.97 -45.51 25.79
CA ASN A 58 10.11 -45.01 25.03
C ASN A 58 10.97 -44.02 25.84
N ASN A 59 12.29 -44.05 25.62
CA ASN A 59 13.27 -43.26 26.38
C ASN A 59 13.01 -41.76 26.36
N ILE A 60 12.39 -41.25 25.29
CA ILE A 60 12.06 -39.83 25.12
C ILE A 60 11.07 -39.30 26.17
N PHE A 61 10.28 -40.19 26.79
CA PHE A 61 9.22 -39.81 27.73
C PHE A 61 9.57 -40.03 29.21
N ASN A 62 10.82 -40.38 29.54
CA ASN A 62 11.27 -40.74 30.90
C ASN A 62 10.94 -39.67 31.98
N SER A 63 10.85 -38.40 31.61
CA SER A 63 10.51 -37.29 32.52
C SER A 63 9.13 -36.68 32.26
N THR A 64 8.24 -37.39 31.56
CA THR A 64 6.92 -36.88 31.17
C THR A 64 5.78 -37.73 31.73
N GLN A 65 4.66 -37.08 32.06
CA GLN A 65 3.48 -37.75 32.62
C GLN A 65 2.36 -37.86 31.58
N PRO A 66 1.72 -39.04 31.42
CA PRO A 66 0.60 -39.20 30.50
C PRO A 66 -0.70 -38.68 31.14
N ILE A 67 -1.52 -37.96 30.36
CA ILE A 67 -2.86 -37.53 30.76
C ILE A 67 -3.85 -38.00 29.70
N LYS A 68 -4.87 -38.74 30.12
CA LYS A 68 -5.97 -39.17 29.24
C LYS A 68 -7.10 -38.16 29.29
N PHE A 69 -7.58 -37.74 28.13
CA PHE A 69 -8.71 -36.84 27.95
C PHE A 69 -9.84 -37.56 27.24
N ASN A 70 -11.09 -37.22 27.58
CA ASN A 70 -12.25 -37.86 26.94
C ASN A 70 -12.53 -37.27 25.55
N ASN A 71 -12.26 -35.98 25.37
CA ASN A 71 -12.50 -35.25 24.13
C ASN A 71 -11.36 -34.26 23.84
N GLU A 72 -11.22 -33.85 22.59
CA GLU A 72 -10.27 -32.82 22.18
C GLU A 72 -10.48 -31.49 22.92
N GLN A 73 -11.72 -31.10 23.20
CA GLN A 73 -12.04 -29.86 23.92
C GLN A 73 -11.48 -29.85 25.35
N GLU A 74 -11.53 -31.00 26.04
CA GLU A 74 -10.99 -31.12 27.41
C GLU A 74 -9.47 -30.96 27.42
N MET A 75 -8.81 -31.48 26.36
CA MET A 75 -7.38 -31.31 26.15
C MET A 75 -7.03 -29.85 25.86
N ASP A 76 -7.79 -29.16 25.00
CA ASP A 76 -7.57 -27.75 24.68
C ASP A 76 -7.75 -26.85 25.92
N ASP A 77 -8.79 -27.09 26.73
CA ASP A 77 -9.03 -26.37 27.99
C ASP A 77 -7.89 -26.56 29.00
N TYR A 78 -7.31 -27.77 29.07
CA TYR A 78 -6.17 -28.07 29.91
C TYR A 78 -4.92 -27.26 29.50
N VAL A 79 -4.65 -27.17 28.19
CA VAL A 79 -3.52 -26.40 27.65
C VAL A 79 -3.65 -24.92 27.99
N ILE A 80 -4.85 -24.35 27.83
CA ILE A 80 -5.14 -22.95 28.16
C ILE A 80 -4.93 -22.68 29.66
N LYS A 81 -5.38 -23.59 30.53
CA LYS A 81 -5.30 -23.42 31.99
C LYS A 81 -3.89 -23.58 32.55
N ASN A 82 -3.09 -24.49 31.99
CA ASN A 82 -1.78 -24.88 32.53
C ASN A 82 -0.57 -24.27 31.79
N ASN A 83 -0.81 -23.23 30.99
CA ASN A 83 0.18 -22.29 30.47
C ASN A 83 1.49 -22.96 29.99
N HIS A 84 1.36 -23.90 29.03
CA HIS A 84 2.46 -24.55 28.29
C HIS A 84 3.22 -25.70 28.99
N ARG A 85 2.63 -26.37 29.98
CA ARG A 85 3.20 -27.62 30.56
C ARG A 85 3.02 -28.86 29.67
N MET A 86 2.19 -28.77 28.63
CA MET A 86 1.93 -29.88 27.74
C MET A 86 2.91 -29.87 26.57
N LEU A 87 3.66 -30.96 26.43
CA LEU A 87 4.64 -31.16 25.36
C LEU A 87 3.94 -31.41 24.03
N ALA A 88 3.04 -32.38 24.01
CA ALA A 88 2.31 -32.80 22.83
C ALA A 88 0.97 -33.45 23.20
N GLY A 89 -0.01 -33.32 22.32
CA GLY A 89 -1.28 -34.04 22.36
C GLY A 89 -1.34 -35.04 21.22
N ILE A 90 -1.65 -36.29 21.54
CA ILE A 90 -1.80 -37.38 20.59
C ILE A 90 -3.28 -37.76 20.54
N ILE A 91 -3.91 -37.53 19.40
CA ILE A 91 -5.33 -37.80 19.17
C ILE A 91 -5.45 -38.99 18.24
N PHE A 92 -6.10 -40.05 18.68
CA PHE A 92 -6.44 -41.19 17.82
C PHE A 92 -7.86 -41.04 17.29
N GLU A 93 -8.01 -40.96 15.98
CA GLU A 93 -9.30 -40.71 15.31
C GLU A 93 -10.02 -42.01 14.93
N SER A 94 -9.26 -43.09 14.72
CA SER A 94 -9.77 -44.41 14.35
C SER A 94 -9.66 -45.41 15.50
N ASP A 95 -10.65 -46.29 15.64
CA ASP A 95 -10.61 -47.44 16.57
C ASP A 95 -9.41 -48.38 16.31
N ASP A 96 -8.91 -48.41 15.07
CA ASP A 96 -7.75 -49.19 14.66
C ASP A 96 -6.40 -48.56 15.02
N TYR A 97 -6.38 -47.36 15.60
CA TYR A 97 -5.20 -46.54 15.93
C TYR A 97 -4.32 -46.10 14.75
N LEU A 98 -4.68 -46.45 13.51
CA LEU A 98 -3.88 -46.13 12.32
C LEU A 98 -4.03 -44.67 11.86
N GLN A 99 -5.14 -44.03 12.21
CA GLN A 99 -5.35 -42.61 11.96
C GLN A 99 -5.18 -41.85 13.27
N TYR A 100 -4.13 -41.04 13.34
CA TYR A 100 -3.82 -40.22 14.50
C TYR A 100 -3.29 -38.84 14.09
N THR A 101 -3.47 -37.88 14.98
CA THR A 101 -3.00 -36.50 14.84
C THR A 101 -2.13 -36.16 16.05
N ILE A 102 -0.91 -35.66 15.80
CA ILE A 102 -0.01 -35.13 16.83
C ILE A 102 -0.10 -33.61 16.82
N ARG A 103 -0.46 -33.01 17.96
CA ARG A 103 -0.46 -31.57 18.19
C ARG A 103 0.71 -31.20 19.09
N VAL A 104 1.59 -30.31 18.63
CA VAL A 104 2.71 -29.78 19.40
C VAL A 104 2.56 -28.27 19.50
N ASN A 105 3.07 -27.67 20.57
CA ASN A 105 3.06 -26.22 20.72
C ASN A 105 3.88 -25.54 19.59
N ASN A 106 3.24 -24.56 18.91
CA ASN A 106 3.79 -23.79 17.80
C ASN A 106 5.09 -23.02 18.16
N SER A 107 5.38 -22.85 19.45
CA SER A 107 6.66 -22.25 19.90
C SER A 107 7.86 -23.18 19.68
N PHE A 108 7.64 -24.49 19.63
CA PHE A 108 8.71 -25.48 19.50
C PHE A 108 8.85 -26.02 18.08
N VAL A 109 7.78 -26.08 17.31
CA VAL A 109 7.75 -26.69 15.97
C VAL A 109 7.12 -25.69 15.01
N PRO A 110 7.71 -25.45 13.82
CA PRO A 110 7.13 -24.54 12.86
C PRO A 110 5.84 -25.12 12.29
N ASP A 111 4.86 -24.26 12.03
CA ASP A 111 3.60 -24.66 11.41
C ASP A 111 3.85 -25.26 10.01
N PRO A 112 3.45 -26.52 9.75
CA PRO A 112 3.65 -27.19 8.47
C PRO A 112 2.87 -26.55 7.31
N ALA A 113 1.85 -25.72 7.59
CA ALA A 113 1.13 -24.97 6.58
C ALA A 113 1.86 -23.69 6.14
N THR A 114 2.99 -23.34 6.78
CA THR A 114 3.76 -22.15 6.40
C THR A 114 4.45 -22.31 5.05
N GLU A 115 4.51 -21.22 4.30
CA GLU A 115 5.19 -21.23 3.01
C GLU A 115 6.68 -21.57 3.17
N PRO A 116 7.22 -22.46 2.33
CA PRO A 116 8.62 -22.85 2.42
C PRO A 116 9.54 -21.67 2.08
N ILE A 117 10.70 -21.62 2.72
CA ILE A 117 11.74 -20.67 2.34
C ILE A 117 12.28 -21.05 0.95
N THR A 118 11.86 -20.32 -0.08
CA THR A 118 12.26 -20.55 -1.47
C THR A 118 13.69 -20.11 -1.77
N ASN A 119 14.18 -19.10 -1.05
CA ASN A 119 15.54 -18.60 -1.21
C ASN A 119 16.55 -19.41 -0.38
N TYR A 120 17.33 -20.24 -1.06
CA TYR A 120 18.38 -21.05 -0.45
C TYR A 120 19.42 -20.21 0.31
N ALA A 121 19.85 -19.07 -0.25
CA ALA A 121 20.85 -18.19 0.34
C ALA A 121 20.36 -17.59 1.68
N TYR A 122 19.10 -17.18 1.70
CA TYR A 122 18.44 -16.69 2.92
C TYR A 122 18.27 -17.80 3.97
N GLY A 123 17.90 -19.00 3.54
CA GLY A 123 17.87 -20.19 4.41
C GLY A 123 19.23 -20.45 5.04
N ARG A 124 20.33 -20.39 4.27
CA ARG A 124 21.70 -20.56 4.78
C ARG A 124 22.06 -19.51 5.84
N TYR A 125 21.71 -18.25 5.60
CA TYR A 125 21.89 -17.17 6.57
C TYR A 125 21.09 -17.41 7.87
N LYS A 126 19.83 -17.84 7.77
CA LYS A 126 18.97 -18.12 8.93
C LYS A 126 19.46 -19.31 9.76
N ILE A 127 19.94 -20.37 9.11
CA ILE A 127 20.51 -21.54 9.81
C ILE A 127 21.73 -21.12 10.62
N GLN A 128 22.63 -20.34 10.02
CA GLN A 128 23.88 -19.95 10.68
C GLN A 128 23.70 -18.90 11.77
N SER A 129 22.63 -18.10 11.70
CA SER A 129 22.21 -17.18 12.77
C SER A 129 21.39 -17.86 13.88
N ASN A 130 21.29 -19.20 13.88
CA ASN A 130 20.57 -20.00 14.88
C ASN A 130 19.06 -19.67 15.01
N ASN A 131 18.48 -19.10 13.95
CA ASN A 131 17.11 -18.58 13.93
C ASN A 131 16.13 -19.48 13.16
N MET A 132 16.53 -20.70 12.78
CA MET A 132 15.69 -21.57 11.94
C MET A 132 15.03 -22.68 12.76
N ILE A 133 13.72 -22.51 12.99
CA ILE A 133 12.82 -23.42 13.72
C ILE A 133 12.63 -24.75 12.96
N SER A 134 12.99 -24.82 11.67
CA SER A 134 12.84 -26.04 10.85
C SER A 134 13.59 -27.25 11.40
N TYR A 135 14.73 -27.06 12.06
CA TYR A 135 15.43 -28.16 12.73
C TYR A 135 14.68 -28.64 13.99
N SER A 136 13.89 -27.78 14.62
CA SER A 136 13.08 -28.16 15.77
C SER A 136 11.99 -29.18 15.43
N TYR A 137 11.53 -29.23 14.18
CA TYR A 137 10.62 -30.29 13.72
C TYR A 137 11.25 -31.68 13.87
N VAL A 138 12.49 -31.84 13.38
CA VAL A 138 13.26 -33.09 13.50
C VAL A 138 13.61 -33.39 14.96
N ASN A 139 13.79 -32.36 15.79
CA ASN A 139 14.21 -32.54 17.17
C ASN A 139 13.05 -32.78 18.16
N VAL A 140 11.82 -32.40 17.83
CA VAL A 140 10.67 -32.48 18.75
C VAL A 140 9.53 -33.33 18.18
N PHE A 141 9.08 -33.05 16.96
CA PHE A 141 7.92 -33.73 16.37
C PHE A 141 8.26 -35.15 15.92
N ALA A 142 9.36 -35.32 15.17
CA ALA A 142 9.73 -36.61 14.59
C ALA A 142 10.00 -37.72 15.64
N PRO A 143 10.65 -37.46 16.80
CA PRO A 143 10.83 -38.47 17.85
C PRO A 143 9.50 -38.91 18.49
N ILE A 144 8.56 -37.98 18.65
CA ILE A 144 7.22 -38.30 19.17
C ILE A 144 6.47 -39.17 18.15
N GLN A 145 6.58 -38.84 16.86
CA GLN A 145 5.99 -39.65 15.79
C GLN A 145 6.58 -41.07 15.75
N GLU A 146 7.90 -41.20 15.86
CA GLU A 146 8.59 -42.48 15.93
C GLU A 146 8.10 -43.33 17.12
N ALA A 147 7.95 -42.73 18.30
CA ALA A 147 7.44 -43.44 19.48
C ALA A 147 5.99 -43.91 19.33
N VAL A 148 5.14 -43.11 18.68
CA VAL A 148 3.74 -43.49 18.37
C VAL A 148 3.71 -44.62 17.34
N ASP A 149 4.43 -44.48 16.24
CA ASP A 149 4.49 -45.49 15.17
C ASP A 149 5.07 -46.82 15.67
N GLN A 150 6.15 -46.76 16.48
CA GLN A 150 6.72 -47.93 17.14
C GLN A 150 5.68 -48.64 18.02
N ALA A 151 4.92 -47.91 18.82
CA ALA A 151 3.88 -48.50 19.67
C ALA A 151 2.75 -49.13 18.84
N ILE A 152 2.30 -48.48 17.76
CA ILE A 152 1.29 -49.03 16.85
C ILE A 152 1.79 -50.32 16.20
N ILE A 153 3.04 -50.34 15.70
CA ILE A 153 3.63 -51.53 15.07
C ILE A 153 3.71 -52.68 16.05
N ARG A 154 4.21 -52.45 17.27
CA ARG A 154 4.26 -53.48 18.33
C ARG A 154 2.88 -54.06 18.62
N LEU A 155 1.88 -53.20 18.76
CA LEU A 155 0.50 -53.62 19.03
C LEU A 155 -0.14 -54.42 17.88
N LYS A 156 0.12 -54.04 16.63
CA LYS A 156 -0.45 -54.72 15.46
C LYS A 156 0.26 -56.02 15.12
N THR A 157 1.57 -56.09 15.37
CA THR A 157 2.39 -57.29 15.10
C THR A 157 2.44 -58.27 16.28
N ASN A 158 1.99 -57.85 17.47
CA ASN A 158 2.17 -58.57 18.74
C ASN A 158 3.65 -58.90 19.03
N ASP A 159 4.57 -58.06 18.58
CA ASP A 159 6.01 -58.19 18.81
C ASP A 159 6.53 -57.01 19.65
N ASP A 160 6.59 -57.20 20.96
CA ASP A 160 7.08 -56.18 21.90
C ASP A 160 8.60 -55.92 21.76
N SER A 161 9.34 -56.78 21.05
CA SER A 161 10.78 -56.65 20.86
C SER A 161 11.18 -55.73 19.70
N PHE A 162 10.21 -55.39 18.83
CA PHE A 162 10.45 -54.53 17.68
C PHE A 162 10.96 -53.16 18.11
N ASN A 163 12.13 -52.75 17.61
CA ASN A 163 12.68 -51.42 17.85
C ASN A 163 12.89 -50.71 16.52
N LEU A 164 12.28 -49.55 16.40
CA LEU A 164 12.38 -48.68 15.24
C LEU A 164 13.59 -47.78 15.44
N VAL A 165 14.49 -47.77 14.46
CA VAL A 165 15.73 -46.97 14.52
C VAL A 165 15.75 -46.06 13.30
N HIS A 166 15.52 -44.77 13.52
CA HIS A 166 15.69 -43.75 12.48
C HIS A 166 16.99 -42.99 12.66
N GLN A 167 17.71 -42.89 11.55
CA GLN A 167 18.93 -42.13 11.45
C GLN A 167 18.68 -40.95 10.51
N VAL A 168 18.89 -39.73 11.01
CA VAL A 168 18.74 -38.49 10.24
C VAL A 168 20.08 -37.79 10.07
N GLY A 169 20.34 -37.33 8.86
CA GLY A 169 21.53 -36.58 8.48
C GLY A 169 21.16 -35.43 7.56
N THR A 170 21.96 -34.39 7.55
CA THR A 170 21.75 -33.25 6.65
C THR A 170 22.55 -33.44 5.36
N LEU A 171 21.90 -33.18 4.24
CA LEU A 171 22.56 -33.17 2.93
C LEU A 171 23.61 -32.06 2.86
N GLY A 172 24.58 -32.27 1.97
CA GLY A 172 25.57 -31.26 1.64
C GLY A 172 24.93 -29.95 1.19
N LYS A 173 25.53 -28.85 1.59
CA LYS A 173 25.05 -27.50 1.36
C LYS A 173 25.97 -26.81 0.33
N PRO A 174 25.51 -26.47 -0.89
CA PRO A 174 26.34 -25.76 -1.87
C PRO A 174 26.80 -24.37 -1.39
N GLU A 175 27.85 -23.88 -2.06
CA GLU A 175 28.39 -22.54 -1.88
C GLU A 175 27.36 -21.49 -2.33
N VAL A 176 27.18 -20.43 -1.55
CA VAL A 176 26.25 -19.35 -1.87
C VAL A 176 26.70 -18.03 -1.28
N GLU A 177 26.47 -16.94 -2.01
CA GLU A 177 26.65 -15.58 -1.51
C GLU A 177 25.30 -14.99 -1.12
N TYR A 178 25.24 -14.39 0.06
CA TYR A 178 24.06 -13.70 0.55
C TYR A 178 24.45 -12.34 1.12
N THR A 179 23.90 -11.28 0.55
CA THR A 179 23.91 -9.95 1.17
C THR A 179 22.76 -9.88 2.16
N PRO A 180 23.01 -9.87 3.48
CA PRO A 180 21.96 -9.65 4.45
C PRO A 180 21.35 -8.29 4.17
N VAL A 181 20.07 -8.27 3.81
CA VAL A 181 19.30 -7.04 3.82
C VAL A 181 19.34 -6.57 5.26
N ARG A 182 19.82 -5.34 5.50
CA ARG A 182 19.85 -4.73 6.83
C ARG A 182 18.53 -5.06 7.53
N ASP A 183 18.56 -5.55 8.77
CA ASP A 183 17.39 -5.95 9.57
C ASP A 183 16.47 -4.75 9.92
N MET A 184 16.28 -3.81 8.98
CA MET A 184 15.18 -2.87 9.00
C MET A 184 13.94 -3.66 8.61
N SER A 185 12.94 -3.64 9.49
CA SER A 185 11.65 -4.21 9.17
C SER A 185 11.12 -3.58 7.87
N LYS A 186 10.43 -4.37 7.05
CA LYS A 186 9.78 -3.90 5.82
C LYS A 186 8.89 -2.66 6.05
N ASN A 187 8.38 -2.50 7.27
CA ASN A 187 7.64 -1.35 7.75
C ASN A 187 8.47 -0.06 7.79
N ILE A 188 9.72 -0.11 8.26
CA ILE A 188 10.61 1.06 8.34
C ILE A 188 10.97 1.54 6.94
N ILE A 189 11.37 0.63 6.04
CA ILE A 189 11.73 0.98 4.66
C ILE A 189 10.53 1.60 3.91
N SER A 190 9.34 1.01 4.12
CA SER A 190 8.08 1.53 3.60
C SER A 190 7.78 2.94 4.12
N TYR A 191 7.96 3.18 5.42
CA TYR A 191 7.78 4.49 6.03
C TYR A 191 8.76 5.52 5.45
N ASP A 192 10.05 5.20 5.41
CA ASP A 192 11.11 6.10 4.95
C ASP A 192 10.89 6.55 3.51
N ILE A 193 10.50 5.62 2.62
CA ILE A 193 10.27 5.95 1.21
C ILE A 193 8.98 6.78 1.04
N SER A 194 7.92 6.48 1.81
CA SER A 194 6.71 7.31 1.80
C SER A 194 6.96 8.73 2.37
N ALA A 195 8.01 8.92 3.18
CA ALA A 195 8.36 10.22 3.72
C ALA A 195 9.13 11.13 2.74
N ILE A 196 9.69 10.59 1.64
CA ILE A 196 10.58 11.34 0.71
C ILE A 196 9.92 12.61 0.16
N TYR A 197 8.63 12.54 -0.18
CA TYR A 197 7.92 13.65 -0.82
C TYR A 197 7.12 14.52 0.17
N ILE A 198 7.26 14.35 1.49
CA ILE A 198 6.48 15.12 2.48
C ILE A 198 6.67 16.64 2.32
N ILE A 199 7.92 17.10 2.20
CA ILE A 199 8.26 18.52 2.03
C ILE A 199 7.70 19.04 0.70
N SER A 200 7.73 18.20 -0.34
CA SER A 200 7.18 18.55 -1.66
C SER A 200 5.68 18.80 -1.58
N ILE A 201 4.92 17.89 -0.95
CA ILE A 201 3.46 18.05 -0.77
C ILE A 201 3.14 19.36 -0.04
N LEU A 202 3.82 19.63 1.08
CA LEU A 202 3.56 20.82 1.89
C LEU A 202 3.87 22.11 1.14
N THR A 203 4.97 22.14 0.39
CA THR A 203 5.37 23.31 -0.40
C THR A 203 4.37 23.58 -1.52
N ILE A 204 3.93 22.53 -2.22
CA ILE A 204 2.94 22.63 -3.30
C ILE A 204 1.60 23.16 -2.76
N VAL A 205 1.08 22.57 -1.68
CA VAL A 205 -0.18 23.04 -1.06
C VAL A 205 -0.08 24.49 -0.64
N ASN A 206 1.00 24.88 0.04
CA ASN A 206 1.17 26.26 0.51
C ASN A 206 1.24 27.23 -0.68
N SER A 207 1.99 26.91 -1.74
CA SER A 207 2.07 27.77 -2.93
C SER A 207 0.72 27.95 -3.62
N LEU A 208 -0.05 26.86 -3.78
CA LEU A 208 -1.36 26.91 -4.44
C LEU A 208 -2.39 27.68 -3.61
N VAL A 209 -2.40 27.50 -2.30
CA VAL A 209 -3.32 28.23 -1.42
C VAL A 209 -2.90 29.70 -1.30
N GLN A 210 -1.60 30.00 -1.33
CA GLN A 210 -1.10 31.38 -1.35
C GLN A 210 -1.49 32.12 -2.65
N GLU A 211 -1.44 31.44 -3.80
CA GLU A 211 -1.94 32.00 -5.07
C GLU A 211 -3.45 32.25 -5.04
N LYS A 212 -4.22 31.34 -4.41
CA LYS A 212 -5.66 31.50 -4.19
C LYS A 212 -5.95 32.68 -3.25
N GLU A 213 -5.18 32.82 -2.19
CA GLU A 213 -5.32 33.89 -1.20
C GLU A 213 -5.03 35.28 -1.82
N SER A 214 -4.06 35.33 -2.73
CA SER A 214 -3.69 36.55 -3.49
C SER A 214 -4.54 36.78 -4.74
N LYS A 215 -5.48 35.89 -5.06
CA LYS A 215 -6.37 35.95 -6.24
C LYS A 215 -5.62 36.11 -7.57
N ILE A 216 -4.40 35.58 -7.66
CA ILE A 216 -3.58 35.65 -8.89
C ILE A 216 -4.28 34.95 -10.06
N LYS A 217 -4.99 33.84 -9.78
CA LYS A 217 -5.81 33.13 -10.77
C LYS A 217 -6.89 34.03 -11.39
N ASP A 218 -7.56 34.83 -10.58
CA ASP A 218 -8.63 35.75 -11.04
C ASP A 218 -8.03 36.90 -11.88
N GLY A 219 -6.84 37.39 -11.50
CA GLY A 219 -6.10 38.37 -12.30
C GLY A 219 -5.66 37.83 -13.67
N LEU A 220 -5.20 36.58 -13.74
CA LEU A 220 -4.84 35.91 -15.00
C LEU A 220 -6.08 35.68 -15.89
N LEU A 221 -7.22 35.33 -15.29
CA LEU A 221 -8.49 35.20 -15.99
C LEU A 221 -8.97 36.55 -16.55
N MET A 222 -8.83 37.63 -15.78
CA MET A 222 -9.14 39.00 -16.24
C MET A 222 -8.26 39.43 -17.42
N SER A 223 -7.03 38.90 -17.51
CA SER A 223 -6.13 39.12 -18.65
C SER A 223 -6.46 38.30 -19.90
N GLY A 224 -7.54 37.49 -19.88
CA GLY A 224 -8.01 36.72 -21.05
C GLY A 224 -7.42 35.32 -21.19
N ILE A 225 -6.68 34.81 -20.19
CA ILE A 225 -6.07 33.48 -20.25
C ILE A 225 -7.12 32.39 -19.98
N HIS A 226 -7.12 31.32 -20.78
CA HIS A 226 -8.03 30.21 -20.56
C HIS A 226 -7.67 29.42 -19.29
N PRO A 227 -8.63 29.07 -18.41
CA PRO A 227 -8.35 28.42 -17.13
C PRO A 227 -7.65 27.06 -17.24
N THR A 228 -7.80 26.33 -18.35
CA THR A 228 -7.09 25.05 -18.55
C THR A 228 -5.59 25.24 -18.72
N ILE A 229 -5.14 26.36 -19.28
CA ILE A 229 -3.72 26.67 -19.50
C ILE A 229 -3.03 26.85 -18.14
N PHE A 230 -3.72 27.44 -17.17
CA PHE A 230 -3.23 27.59 -15.81
C PHE A 230 -2.93 26.22 -15.16
N TRP A 231 -3.86 25.28 -15.25
CA TRP A 231 -3.67 23.92 -14.71
C TRP A 231 -2.55 23.15 -15.43
N LEU A 232 -2.48 23.25 -16.75
CA LEU A 232 -1.44 22.60 -17.55
C LEU A 232 -0.04 23.15 -17.26
N SER A 233 0.09 24.47 -17.07
CA SER A 233 1.36 25.11 -16.74
C SER A 233 1.90 24.57 -15.41
N TRP A 234 1.06 24.53 -14.39
CA TRP A 234 1.40 24.00 -13.07
C TRP A 234 1.80 22.52 -13.12
N LEU A 235 1.00 21.69 -13.81
CA LEU A 235 1.28 20.27 -13.98
C LEU A 235 2.62 20.04 -14.71
N CYS A 236 2.93 20.82 -15.74
CA CYS A 236 4.18 20.71 -16.48
C CYS A 236 5.40 21.02 -15.61
N VAL A 237 5.38 22.13 -14.87
CA VAL A 237 6.46 22.50 -13.94
C VAL A 237 6.69 21.41 -12.90
N TYR A 238 5.61 20.85 -12.34
CA TYR A 238 5.74 19.80 -11.34
C TYR A 238 6.25 18.47 -11.90
N ILE A 239 5.82 18.07 -13.10
CA ILE A 239 6.39 16.88 -13.77
C ILE A 239 7.91 16.99 -13.86
N VAL A 240 8.42 18.14 -14.32
CA VAL A 240 9.87 18.35 -14.50
C VAL A 240 10.60 18.32 -13.15
N CYS A 241 10.08 19.03 -12.14
CA CYS A 241 10.67 19.04 -10.81
C CYS A 241 10.68 17.65 -10.17
N ILE A 242 9.58 16.90 -10.25
CA ILE A 242 9.47 15.55 -9.70
C ILE A 242 10.40 14.59 -10.43
N LEU A 243 10.54 14.71 -11.75
CA LEU A 243 11.47 13.91 -12.53
C LEU A 243 12.90 14.10 -12.01
N ILE A 244 13.35 15.36 -11.86
CA ILE A 244 14.69 15.67 -11.34
C ILE A 244 14.89 15.06 -9.94
N VAL A 245 13.95 15.26 -9.02
CA VAL A 245 14.03 14.72 -7.65
C VAL A 245 14.06 13.19 -7.68
N SER A 246 13.21 12.54 -8.48
CA SER A 246 13.15 11.08 -8.58
C SER A 246 14.44 10.48 -9.13
N VAL A 247 15.09 11.14 -10.10
CA VAL A 247 16.39 10.72 -10.65
C VAL A 247 17.48 10.84 -9.60
N LEU A 248 17.54 11.95 -8.86
CA LEU A 248 18.53 12.15 -7.80
C LEU A 248 18.38 11.11 -6.68
N VAL A 249 17.15 10.91 -6.19
CA VAL A 249 16.87 9.92 -5.14
C VAL A 249 17.15 8.50 -5.61
N SER A 250 16.76 8.15 -6.84
CA SER A 250 17.04 6.83 -7.41
C SER A 250 18.55 6.58 -7.55
N ALA A 251 19.31 7.59 -7.99
CA ALA A 251 20.77 7.51 -8.05
C ALA A 251 21.38 7.30 -6.65
N LEU A 252 20.90 8.02 -5.63
CA LEU A 252 21.33 7.82 -4.25
C LEU A 252 21.06 6.39 -3.77
N PHE A 253 19.88 5.83 -4.06
CA PHE A 253 19.57 4.43 -3.71
C PHE A 253 20.42 3.41 -4.45
N TYR A 254 20.77 3.69 -5.71
CA TYR A 254 21.70 2.85 -6.47
C TYR A 254 23.10 2.84 -5.84
N PHE A 255 23.66 4.02 -5.51
CA PHE A 255 24.97 4.11 -4.86
C PHE A 255 24.97 3.55 -3.44
N ALA A 256 23.88 3.73 -2.69
CA ALA A 256 23.71 3.21 -1.35
C ALA A 256 23.42 1.69 -1.31
N LYS A 257 23.25 1.02 -2.46
CA LYS A 257 22.96 -0.41 -2.61
C LYS A 257 21.76 -0.94 -1.82
N VAL A 258 20.85 -0.07 -1.38
CA VAL A 258 19.65 -0.41 -0.58
C VAL A 258 18.86 -1.58 -1.19
N PHE A 259 18.79 -1.60 -2.52
CA PHE A 259 18.02 -2.59 -3.27
C PHE A 259 18.86 -3.63 -4.03
N GLY A 260 20.20 -3.62 -3.92
CA GLY A 260 21.17 -4.65 -4.35
C GLY A 260 21.05 -5.23 -5.78
N SER A 261 19.95 -5.94 -6.05
CA SER A 261 19.63 -6.66 -7.28
C SER A 261 18.45 -6.08 -8.08
N LEU A 262 17.76 -5.04 -7.59
CA LEU A 262 16.66 -4.42 -8.33
C LEU A 262 17.17 -3.58 -9.50
N ASN A 263 16.46 -3.66 -10.63
CA ASN A 263 16.72 -2.77 -11.76
C ASN A 263 16.46 -1.30 -11.34
N PRO A 264 17.45 -0.39 -11.44
CA PRO A 264 17.31 1.00 -11.01
C PRO A 264 16.19 1.76 -11.73
N ILE A 265 15.83 1.33 -12.95
CA ILE A 265 14.74 1.93 -13.74
C ILE A 265 13.39 1.69 -13.05
N VAL A 266 13.19 0.54 -12.42
CA VAL A 266 11.93 0.21 -11.73
C VAL A 266 11.75 1.12 -10.52
N ILE A 267 12.79 1.32 -9.73
CA ILE A 267 12.78 2.21 -8.56
C ILE A 267 12.52 3.66 -9.00
N LEU A 268 13.15 4.10 -10.08
CA LEU A 268 12.92 5.41 -10.68
C LEU A 268 11.44 5.60 -11.04
N LEU A 269 10.83 4.63 -11.74
CA LEU A 269 9.42 4.71 -12.12
C LEU A 269 8.49 4.75 -10.91
N ILE A 270 8.73 3.93 -9.88
CA ILE A 270 7.94 3.94 -8.65
C ILE A 270 8.00 5.31 -7.99
N LEU A 271 9.20 5.88 -7.82
CA LEU A 271 9.40 7.21 -7.23
C LEU A 271 8.75 8.30 -8.09
N PHE A 272 8.85 8.20 -9.41
CA PHE A 272 8.26 9.16 -10.34
C PHE A 272 6.72 9.16 -10.28
N PHE A 273 6.08 7.99 -10.41
CA PHE A 273 4.62 7.88 -10.31
C PHE A 273 4.10 8.24 -8.91
N TYR A 274 4.89 7.97 -7.87
CA TYR A 274 4.57 8.39 -6.52
C TYR A 274 4.62 9.91 -6.36
N GLY A 275 5.70 10.55 -6.82
CA GLY A 275 5.84 12.00 -6.77
C GLY A 275 4.71 12.70 -7.54
N LEU A 276 4.31 12.17 -8.70
CA LEU A 276 3.14 12.67 -9.45
C LEU A 276 1.85 12.53 -8.63
N SER A 277 1.67 11.41 -7.94
CA SER A 277 0.48 11.19 -7.13
C SER A 277 0.43 12.14 -5.94
N CYS A 278 1.58 12.39 -5.30
CA CYS A 278 1.74 13.39 -4.24
C CYS A 278 1.38 14.81 -4.71
N CYS A 279 1.76 15.16 -5.94
CA CYS A 279 1.42 16.45 -6.53
C CYS A 279 -0.09 16.58 -6.79
N ASN A 280 -0.71 15.55 -7.40
CA ASN A 280 -2.16 15.51 -7.61
C ASN A 280 -2.94 15.53 -6.28
N MET A 281 -2.45 14.84 -5.26
CA MET A 281 -2.99 14.89 -3.90
C MET A 281 -2.87 16.29 -3.28
N ALA A 282 -1.77 16.99 -3.50
CA ALA A 282 -1.58 18.36 -3.05
C ALA A 282 -2.55 19.34 -3.74
N PHE A 283 -2.78 19.18 -5.05
CA PHE A 283 -3.80 19.94 -5.78
C PHE A 283 -5.19 19.72 -5.20
N LEU A 284 -5.56 18.45 -4.94
CA LEU A 284 -6.82 18.10 -4.32
C LEU A 284 -6.98 18.73 -2.93
N PHE A 285 -5.96 18.68 -2.07
CA PHE A 285 -6.05 19.34 -0.76
C PHE A 285 -6.17 20.86 -0.88
N SER A 286 -5.50 21.48 -1.86
CA SER A 286 -5.56 22.92 -2.06
C SER A 286 -6.98 23.45 -2.36
N THR A 287 -7.90 22.61 -2.86
CA THR A 287 -9.28 23.05 -3.18
C THR A 287 -10.14 23.25 -1.94
N PHE A 288 -9.82 22.61 -0.81
CA PHE A 288 -10.61 22.71 0.42
C PHE A 288 -10.27 23.93 1.29
N PHE A 289 -9.10 24.56 1.06
CA PHE A 289 -8.61 25.63 1.93
C PHE A 289 -8.51 26.96 1.19
N LYS A 290 -8.91 28.05 1.88
CA LYS A 290 -8.82 29.43 1.38
C LYS A 290 -7.66 30.24 1.96
N ARG A 291 -7.09 29.79 3.09
CA ARG A 291 -6.00 30.49 3.81
C ARG A 291 -4.78 29.58 3.93
N THR A 292 -3.61 30.15 3.65
CA THR A 292 -2.36 29.39 3.57
C THR A 292 -1.98 28.76 4.91
N LYS A 293 -2.07 29.53 6.02
CA LYS A 293 -1.68 29.06 7.36
C LYS A 293 -2.47 27.83 7.81
N THR A 294 -3.79 27.81 7.57
CA THR A 294 -4.65 26.69 7.95
C THR A 294 -4.43 25.46 7.06
N ALA A 295 -4.18 25.69 5.77
CA ALA A 295 -3.92 24.60 4.82
C ALA A 295 -2.64 23.85 5.17
N GLY A 296 -1.54 24.60 5.39
CA GLY A 296 -0.25 24.02 5.73
C GLY A 296 -0.30 23.14 6.97
N THR A 297 -0.93 23.63 8.06
CA THR A 297 -1.04 22.85 9.30
C THR A 297 -1.96 21.64 9.13
N ALA A 298 -3.15 21.80 8.56
CA ALA A 298 -4.11 20.70 8.43
C ALA A 298 -3.58 19.59 7.52
N VAL A 299 -3.02 19.95 6.35
CA VAL A 299 -2.48 18.96 5.41
C VAL A 299 -1.24 18.28 5.97
N SER A 300 -0.38 18.99 6.71
CA SER A 300 0.77 18.36 7.36
C SER A 300 0.36 17.25 8.33
N ILE A 301 -0.66 17.47 9.15
CA ILE A 301 -1.16 16.47 10.09
C ILE A 301 -1.70 15.26 9.32
N ILE A 302 -2.51 15.48 8.28
CA ILE A 302 -3.11 14.41 7.47
C ILE A 302 -2.01 13.56 6.80
N VAL A 303 -1.03 14.20 6.16
CA VAL A 303 0.05 13.49 5.45
C VAL A 303 0.94 12.72 6.42
N ILE A 304 1.26 13.27 7.58
CA ILE A 304 2.04 12.57 8.62
C ILE A 304 1.28 11.33 9.11
N ILE A 305 -0.03 11.43 9.36
CA ILE A 305 -0.84 10.28 9.77
C ILE A 305 -0.83 9.18 8.69
N LEU A 306 -0.98 9.56 7.41
CA LEU A 306 -0.94 8.61 6.29
C LEU A 306 0.42 7.90 6.17
N ILE A 307 1.52 8.64 6.37
CA ILE A 307 2.87 8.08 6.36
C ILE A 307 3.08 7.16 7.57
N MET A 308 2.64 7.55 8.77
CA MET A 308 2.73 6.72 9.98
C MET A 308 1.92 5.42 9.86
N ALA A 309 0.80 5.43 9.12
CA ALA A 309 0.00 4.23 8.88
C ALA A 309 0.80 3.10 8.19
N ASN A 310 1.83 3.43 7.42
CA ASN A 310 2.71 2.43 6.78
C ASN A 310 3.48 1.56 7.79
N MET A 311 3.68 2.02 9.04
CA MET A 311 4.29 1.19 10.09
C MET A 311 3.39 0.03 10.52
N GLY A 312 2.07 0.20 10.43
CA GLY A 312 1.06 -0.78 10.85
C GLY A 312 0.48 -1.62 9.71
N ILE A 313 0.79 -1.29 8.45
CA ILE A 313 0.14 -1.89 7.27
C ILE A 313 0.39 -3.41 7.15
N SER A 314 1.49 -3.93 7.72
CA SER A 314 1.80 -5.37 7.74
C SER A 314 0.86 -6.20 8.62
N TYR A 315 0.14 -5.58 9.56
CA TYR A 315 -0.80 -6.27 10.46
C TYR A 315 -2.24 -6.30 9.93
N ILE A 316 -2.48 -5.70 8.77
CA ILE A 316 -3.80 -5.59 8.14
C ILE A 316 -3.97 -6.71 7.11
N ASN A 317 -5.20 -7.22 6.97
CA ASN A 317 -5.53 -8.20 5.93
C ASN A 317 -5.23 -7.66 4.52
N ASN A 318 -4.72 -8.52 3.61
CA ASN A 318 -4.29 -8.16 2.26
C ASN A 318 -5.40 -7.47 1.45
N THR A 319 -6.65 -7.93 1.58
CA THR A 319 -7.82 -7.31 0.90
C THR A 319 -8.06 -5.86 1.33
N ILE A 320 -8.01 -5.60 2.64
CA ILE A 320 -8.20 -4.23 3.18
C ILE A 320 -7.03 -3.34 2.76
N LYS A 321 -5.80 -3.86 2.81
CA LYS A 321 -4.58 -3.18 2.36
C LYS A 321 -4.69 -2.74 0.89
N ILE A 322 -5.21 -3.60 0.02
CA ILE A 322 -5.45 -3.28 -1.40
C ILE A 322 -6.49 -2.15 -1.53
N ILE A 323 -7.64 -2.25 -0.87
CA ILE A 323 -8.71 -1.24 -0.96
C ILE A 323 -8.20 0.14 -0.51
N ILE A 324 -7.48 0.21 0.60
CA ILE A 324 -6.93 1.47 1.12
C ILE A 324 -5.85 2.04 0.17
N SER A 325 -5.08 1.16 -0.49
CA SER A 325 -4.07 1.58 -1.46
C SER A 325 -4.66 2.32 -2.67
N PHE A 326 -5.87 1.98 -3.10
CA PHE A 326 -6.57 2.71 -4.18
C PHE A 326 -7.04 4.11 -3.77
N LEU A 327 -7.15 4.39 -2.47
CA LEU A 327 -7.61 5.67 -1.93
C LEU A 327 -6.47 6.59 -1.51
N PHE A 328 -5.39 6.04 -0.95
CA PHE A 328 -4.29 6.79 -0.37
C PHE A 328 -2.95 6.40 -1.00
N SER A 329 -2.37 7.28 -1.80
CA SER A 329 -1.10 7.00 -2.50
C SER A 329 0.11 6.74 -1.58
N PRO A 330 0.27 7.36 -0.39
CA PRO A 330 1.35 6.99 0.53
C PRO A 330 1.27 5.54 1.00
N ILE A 331 0.05 5.00 1.12
CA ILE A 331 -0.20 3.62 1.53
C ILE A 331 0.07 2.66 0.37
N SER A 332 -0.34 3.02 -0.86
CA SER A 332 -0.03 2.23 -2.07
C SER A 332 1.48 2.03 -2.25
N VAL A 333 2.29 3.08 -2.12
CA VAL A 333 3.75 2.95 -2.24
C VAL A 333 4.35 2.14 -1.11
N GLY A 334 3.90 2.35 0.12
CA GLY A 334 4.39 1.58 1.25
C GLY A 334 4.12 0.08 1.10
N SER A 335 2.88 -0.25 0.73
CA SER A 335 2.43 -1.59 0.37
C SER A 335 3.28 -2.24 -0.73
N LEU A 336 3.53 -1.48 -1.81
CA LEU A 336 4.34 -1.93 -2.95
C LEU A 336 5.78 -2.25 -2.54
N ILE A 337 6.39 -1.40 -1.71
CA ILE A 337 7.77 -1.59 -1.24
C ILE A 337 7.90 -2.79 -0.32
N GLN A 338 6.90 -3.06 0.52
CA GLN A 338 6.88 -4.27 1.32
C GLN A 338 6.82 -5.53 0.46
N ASN A 339 6.00 -5.51 -0.59
CA ASN A 339 5.91 -6.62 -1.52
C ASN A 339 7.22 -6.79 -2.31
N ILE A 340 7.89 -5.70 -2.69
CA ILE A 340 9.26 -5.73 -3.25
C ILE A 340 10.23 -6.39 -2.27
N TYR A 341 10.15 -6.00 -1.00
CA TYR A 341 11.02 -6.51 0.05
C TYR A 341 10.82 -8.00 0.30
N ASP A 342 9.57 -8.46 0.38
CA ASP A 342 9.22 -9.87 0.55
C ASP A 342 9.70 -10.71 -0.66
N MET A 343 9.58 -10.20 -1.89
CA MET A 343 10.12 -10.86 -3.08
C MET A 343 11.66 -10.90 -3.10
N LYS A 344 12.33 -9.84 -2.62
CA LYS A 344 13.80 -9.82 -2.47
C LYS A 344 14.25 -10.90 -1.50
N ILE A 345 13.55 -11.09 -0.39
CA ILE A 345 13.81 -12.18 0.57
C ILE A 345 13.61 -13.54 -0.11
N ASN A 346 12.55 -13.69 -0.91
CA ASN A 346 12.25 -14.93 -1.63
C ASN A 346 13.18 -15.19 -2.84
N GLY A 347 14.15 -14.31 -3.12
CA GLY A 347 15.14 -14.50 -4.18
C GLY A 347 14.58 -14.34 -5.60
N ILE A 348 13.39 -13.76 -5.74
CA ILE A 348 12.76 -13.52 -7.04
C ILE A 348 13.34 -12.24 -7.63
N ALA A 349 14.01 -12.35 -8.78
CA ALA A 349 14.52 -11.19 -9.49
C ALA A 349 13.38 -10.30 -10.00
N TYR A 350 13.48 -9.00 -9.73
CA TYR A 350 12.49 -8.00 -10.13
C TYR A 350 12.72 -7.59 -11.58
N SER A 351 11.88 -8.12 -12.47
CA SER A 351 11.77 -7.69 -13.85
C SER A 351 10.37 -7.12 -14.08
N PHE A 352 10.18 -6.20 -15.03
CA PHE A 352 8.84 -5.69 -15.38
C PHE A 352 7.84 -6.81 -15.65
N SER A 353 8.29 -7.94 -16.20
CA SER A 353 7.44 -9.12 -16.43
C SER A 353 7.00 -9.84 -15.15
N ASN A 354 7.78 -9.76 -14.07
CA ASN A 354 7.46 -10.36 -12.76
C ASN A 354 6.62 -9.42 -11.89
N ILE A 355 6.60 -8.11 -12.20
CA ILE A 355 5.70 -7.08 -11.62
C ILE A 355 4.32 -7.08 -12.32
N ILE A 356 4.07 -8.04 -13.23
CA ILE A 356 2.77 -8.21 -13.89
C ILE A 356 2.20 -9.61 -13.58
N LYS A 357 2.79 -10.35 -12.63
CA LYS A 357 2.31 -11.68 -12.22
C LYS A 357 1.98 -11.86 -10.73
N ASN A 358 2.27 -10.90 -9.86
CA ASN A 358 2.17 -11.06 -8.39
C ASN A 358 1.31 -9.98 -7.72
N ASP A 359 0.97 -10.11 -6.44
CA ASP A 359 0.20 -9.08 -5.70
C ASP A 359 0.82 -7.67 -5.70
N ALA A 360 2.13 -7.55 -6.01
CA ALA A 360 2.78 -6.26 -6.24
C ALA A 360 2.16 -5.47 -7.41
N ASP A 361 1.64 -6.16 -8.42
CA ASP A 361 1.05 -5.56 -9.61
C ASP A 361 -0.16 -4.70 -9.24
N ILE A 362 -1.04 -5.21 -8.37
CA ILE A 362 -2.27 -4.53 -7.97
C ILE A 362 -1.94 -3.24 -7.24
N THR A 363 -0.90 -3.25 -6.41
CA THR A 363 -0.47 -2.06 -5.67
C THR A 363 0.17 -1.01 -6.57
N PHE A 364 0.88 -1.42 -7.64
CA PHE A 364 1.42 -0.51 -8.64
C PHE A 364 0.32 0.07 -9.53
N VAL A 365 -0.64 -0.75 -9.95
CA VAL A 365 -1.84 -0.29 -10.67
C VAL A 365 -2.65 0.67 -9.81
N ALA A 366 -2.79 0.42 -8.51
CA ALA A 366 -3.41 1.34 -7.57
C ALA A 366 -2.68 2.70 -7.53
N LEU A 367 -1.34 2.70 -7.55
CA LEU A 367 -0.55 3.94 -7.60
C LEU A 367 -0.85 4.76 -8.87
N VAL A 368 -0.85 4.11 -10.03
CA VAL A 368 -1.17 4.76 -11.31
C VAL A 368 -2.62 5.24 -11.33
N PHE A 369 -3.54 4.46 -10.76
CA PHE A 369 -4.95 4.82 -10.63
C PHE A 369 -5.16 6.04 -9.73
N THR A 370 -4.48 6.11 -8.58
CA THR A 370 -4.60 7.26 -7.65
C THR A 370 -4.20 8.58 -8.31
N ASN A 371 -3.25 8.57 -9.26
CA ASN A 371 -2.88 9.75 -10.02
C ASN A 371 -4.07 10.32 -10.80
N ILE A 372 -4.75 9.46 -11.57
CA ILE A 372 -5.91 9.84 -12.39
C ILE A 372 -7.05 10.27 -11.46
N LEU A 373 -7.30 9.51 -10.39
CA LEU A 373 -8.37 9.78 -9.43
C LEU A 373 -8.18 11.15 -8.76
N TYR A 374 -7.00 11.46 -8.22
CA TYR A 374 -6.75 12.75 -7.56
C TYR A 374 -6.83 13.92 -8.54
N PHE A 375 -6.34 13.76 -9.77
CA PHE A 375 -6.43 14.81 -10.77
C PHE A 375 -7.89 15.11 -11.15
N VAL A 376 -8.69 14.08 -11.42
CA VAL A 376 -10.11 14.23 -11.73
C VAL A 376 -10.87 14.84 -10.56
N LEU A 377 -10.64 14.35 -9.33
CA LEU A 377 -11.25 14.93 -8.14
C LEU A 377 -10.84 16.39 -7.94
N ALA A 378 -9.57 16.75 -8.14
CA ALA A 378 -9.12 18.12 -8.00
C ALA A 378 -9.85 19.06 -8.97
N VAL A 379 -10.02 18.65 -10.24
CA VAL A 379 -10.77 19.43 -11.24
C VAL A 379 -12.25 19.55 -10.86
N ILE A 380 -12.88 18.45 -10.43
CA ILE A 380 -14.27 18.45 -9.99
C ILE A 380 -14.46 19.37 -8.79
N PHE A 381 -13.66 19.21 -7.74
CA PHE A 381 -13.77 20.04 -6.53
C PHE A 381 -13.46 21.50 -6.82
N ASP A 382 -12.44 21.83 -7.61
CA ASP A 382 -12.18 23.22 -7.99
C ASP A 382 -13.38 23.83 -8.74
N SER A 383 -14.06 23.06 -9.59
CA SER A 383 -15.25 23.53 -10.30
C SER A 383 -16.46 23.77 -9.40
N TYR A 384 -16.70 22.90 -8.41
CA TYR A 384 -17.85 23.02 -7.50
C TYR A 384 -17.63 24.07 -6.41
N LEU A 385 -16.43 24.15 -5.82
CA LEU A 385 -16.16 25.00 -4.65
C LEU A 385 -15.92 26.47 -5.00
N LEU A 386 -15.48 26.79 -6.23
CA LEU A 386 -15.30 28.18 -6.67
C LEU A 386 -16.58 28.87 -7.13
N GLY A 387 -17.74 28.20 -7.10
CA GLY A 387 -19.04 28.85 -7.31
C GLY A 387 -19.21 29.43 -8.72
N GLY A 388 -19.84 28.67 -9.61
CA GLY A 388 -20.57 29.21 -10.76
C GLY A 388 -19.80 29.43 -12.06
N ASN A 389 -18.47 29.27 -12.10
CA ASN A 389 -17.71 29.48 -13.33
C ASN A 389 -17.30 28.14 -13.98
N SER A 390 -18.27 27.47 -14.61
CA SER A 390 -18.07 26.25 -15.40
C SER A 390 -17.35 26.56 -16.73
N TYR A 391 -16.11 27.03 -16.67
CA TYR A 391 -15.31 27.29 -17.89
C TYR A 391 -14.94 26.01 -18.65
N ILE A 392 -14.92 24.86 -17.98
CA ILE A 392 -14.51 23.57 -18.57
C ILE A 392 -15.70 22.85 -19.23
N PHE A 393 -16.91 23.09 -18.72
CA PHE A 393 -18.16 22.50 -19.21
C PHE A 393 -19.18 23.61 -19.52
N ASN A 394 -18.80 24.59 -20.33
CA ASN A 394 -19.80 25.56 -20.75
C ASN A 394 -20.74 24.90 -21.77
N LYS A 395 -22.00 24.74 -21.37
CA LYS A 395 -23.10 24.41 -22.28
C LYS A 395 -23.16 25.56 -23.30
N ASN A 396 -22.91 25.29 -24.57
CA ASN A 396 -23.03 26.29 -25.63
C ASN A 396 -24.44 26.91 -25.55
N VAL A 397 -24.53 28.15 -25.03
CA VAL A 397 -25.78 28.90 -25.03
C VAL A 397 -26.14 29.16 -26.49
N LYS A 398 -27.32 28.72 -26.91
CA LYS A 398 -27.78 28.93 -28.28
C LYS A 398 -28.20 30.40 -28.41
N ILE A 399 -27.80 31.03 -29.51
CA ILE A 399 -28.11 32.44 -29.85
C ILE A 399 -29.63 32.70 -29.86
N ASN A 400 -30.46 31.67 -30.02
CA ASN A 400 -31.91 31.80 -30.07
C ASN A 400 -32.58 32.02 -28.69
N ASP A 401 -31.85 31.87 -27.57
CA ASP A 401 -32.40 32.07 -26.21
C ASP A 401 -32.31 33.55 -25.73
N ILE A 402 -31.92 34.48 -26.60
CA ILE A 402 -31.66 35.90 -26.26
C ILE A 402 -32.95 36.76 -26.20
N HIS A 403 -34.11 36.22 -26.58
CA HIS A 403 -35.32 37.01 -26.83
C HIS A 403 -36.38 37.05 -25.71
N ASP A 404 -36.11 36.56 -24.49
CA ASP A 404 -37.08 36.74 -23.40
C ASP A 404 -37.02 38.17 -22.84
N GLU A 405 -37.87 39.06 -23.38
CA GLU A 405 -38.00 40.47 -23.04
C GLU A 405 -38.44 40.75 -21.58
N ASN A 406 -38.73 39.73 -20.77
CA ASN A 406 -39.43 39.85 -19.49
C ASN A 406 -38.61 39.55 -18.22
N GLU A 407 -37.33 39.14 -18.31
CA GLU A 407 -36.47 39.00 -17.12
C GLU A 407 -35.57 40.23 -16.94
N ILE A 408 -35.82 41.02 -15.90
CA ILE A 408 -34.92 42.09 -15.47
C ILE A 408 -33.69 41.45 -14.80
N SER A 409 -32.59 41.31 -15.55
CA SER A 409 -31.34 40.59 -15.18
C SER A 409 -30.45 41.27 -14.11
N TYR A 410 -30.87 42.35 -13.45
CA TYR A 410 -30.02 43.04 -12.47
C TYR A 410 -29.58 42.17 -11.27
N GLN A 411 -30.27 41.06 -11.00
CA GLN A 411 -29.90 40.14 -9.91
C GLN A 411 -28.71 39.23 -10.23
N ARG A 412 -28.37 39.01 -11.51
CA ARG A 412 -27.27 38.12 -11.89
C ARG A 412 -25.91 38.84 -11.95
N ASP A 413 -25.89 40.13 -12.26
CA ASP A 413 -24.67 40.87 -12.59
C ASP A 413 -24.17 41.82 -11.49
N ILE A 414 -24.89 41.95 -10.36
CA ILE A 414 -24.50 42.87 -9.30
C ILE A 414 -23.89 42.11 -8.12
N GLN A 415 -22.55 42.16 -8.05
CA GLN A 415 -21.83 42.12 -6.79
C GLN A 415 -22.38 43.28 -5.93
N GLU A 416 -22.87 43.01 -4.72
CA GLU A 416 -23.57 43.96 -3.82
C GLU A 416 -23.18 45.43 -4.07
N ASP A 417 -24.15 46.27 -4.46
CA ASP A 417 -23.98 47.68 -4.87
C ASP A 417 -23.50 48.56 -3.69
N PHE A 418 -22.21 48.44 -3.34
CA PHE A 418 -21.58 49.08 -2.18
C PHE A 418 -21.70 50.60 -2.22
N ASN A 419 -21.64 51.19 -3.43
CA ASN A 419 -21.66 52.63 -3.64
C ASN A 419 -23.07 53.22 -3.46
N ALA A 420 -24.12 52.46 -3.78
CA ALA A 420 -25.50 52.84 -3.45
C ALA A 420 -25.73 52.89 -1.93
N LYS A 421 -25.07 52.02 -1.16
CA LYS A 421 -25.15 52.00 0.32
C LYS A 421 -24.40 53.18 0.97
N ASN A 422 -23.40 53.72 0.28
CA ASN A 422 -22.59 54.86 0.71
C ASN A 422 -23.15 56.23 0.24
N ASN A 423 -24.36 56.28 -0.31
CA ASN A 423 -25.00 57.49 -0.86
C ASN A 423 -24.20 58.19 -1.97
N GLU A 424 -23.44 57.44 -2.78
CA GLU A 424 -22.73 58.03 -3.92
C GLU A 424 -23.70 58.36 -5.07
N THR A 425 -23.52 59.51 -5.72
CA THR A 425 -24.40 59.93 -6.81
C THR A 425 -24.09 59.16 -8.08
N CYS A 426 -24.98 58.24 -8.45
CA CYS A 426 -24.96 57.56 -9.75
C CYS A 426 -25.07 58.60 -10.89
N ARG A 427 -24.15 58.54 -11.85
CA ARG A 427 -24.08 59.50 -12.97
C ARG A 427 -24.63 58.91 -14.26
N VAL A 428 -24.41 57.62 -14.49
CA VAL A 428 -24.86 56.93 -15.71
C VAL A 428 -25.32 55.53 -15.33
N GLU A 429 -26.52 55.17 -15.77
CA GLU A 429 -27.06 53.82 -15.68
C GLU A 429 -27.22 53.28 -17.10
N VAL A 430 -26.57 52.16 -17.38
CA VAL A 430 -26.62 51.50 -18.69
C VAL A 430 -27.18 50.10 -18.48
N SER A 431 -28.26 49.78 -19.19
CA SER A 431 -28.91 48.48 -19.11
C SER A 431 -28.85 47.77 -20.46
N ARG A 432 -28.69 46.44 -20.41
CA ARG A 432 -28.82 45.53 -21.56
C ARG A 432 -27.88 45.87 -22.73
N VAL A 433 -26.58 46.01 -22.44
CA VAL A 433 -25.57 46.23 -23.48
C VAL A 433 -25.32 44.93 -24.22
N HIS A 434 -25.63 44.92 -25.51
CA HIS A 434 -25.26 43.84 -26.42
C HIS A 434 -24.28 44.33 -27.48
N LYS A 435 -23.24 43.53 -27.76
CA LYS A 435 -22.30 43.81 -28.85
C LYS A 435 -22.07 42.56 -29.67
N ILE A 436 -22.50 42.61 -30.93
CA ILE A 436 -22.35 41.53 -31.90
C ILE A 436 -21.27 41.94 -32.88
N PHE A 437 -20.28 41.07 -33.09
CA PHE A 437 -19.24 41.26 -34.10
C PHE A 437 -19.40 40.25 -35.22
N LYS A 438 -19.24 40.74 -36.45
CA LYS A 438 -19.13 39.89 -37.64
C LYS A 438 -17.70 39.36 -37.74
N ARG A 439 -17.54 38.04 -37.79
CA ARG A 439 -16.24 37.39 -37.99
C ARG A 439 -15.78 37.68 -39.42
N LYS A 440 -14.65 38.36 -39.59
CA LYS A 440 -14.09 38.69 -40.91
C LYS A 440 -13.53 37.41 -41.54
N ASN A 441 -14.07 36.99 -42.69
CA ASN A 441 -13.49 35.90 -43.49
C ASN A 441 -12.18 36.40 -44.12
N ASN A 442 -11.06 35.75 -43.77
CA ASN A 442 -9.97 35.57 -44.70
C ASN A 442 -10.16 34.17 -45.26
N ASP A 443 -10.84 34.06 -46.40
CA ASP A 443 -10.49 33.13 -47.48
C ASP A 443 -11.44 33.38 -48.66
N THR A 444 -10.81 33.54 -49.81
CA THR A 444 -11.39 33.67 -51.14
C THR A 444 -11.91 32.33 -51.66
N ASN A 445 -13.01 32.42 -52.40
CA ASN A 445 -13.55 31.49 -53.41
C ASN A 445 -14.80 30.67 -53.04
N ASP A 446 -15.84 31.06 -53.79
CA ASP A 446 -16.84 30.27 -54.51
C ASP A 446 -18.05 29.65 -53.78
N ASP A 447 -19.17 30.33 -54.06
CA ASP A 447 -20.45 29.85 -54.60
C ASP A 447 -21.32 28.82 -53.86
N ASP A 448 -22.54 29.28 -53.62
CA ASP A 448 -23.82 28.58 -53.54
C ASP A 448 -23.88 27.29 -52.72
N ASP A 449 -24.36 27.42 -51.48
CA ASP A 449 -25.52 26.61 -51.11
C ASP A 449 -26.36 27.16 -49.95
N THR A 450 -27.64 26.85 -50.05
CA THR A 450 -28.79 27.56 -49.50
C THR A 450 -29.08 27.33 -48.00
N ASN A 451 -29.49 28.41 -47.32
CA ASN A 451 -30.49 28.49 -46.24
C ASN A 451 -30.32 27.81 -44.87
N ASN A 452 -29.11 27.49 -44.36
CA ASN A 452 -29.03 27.10 -42.93
C ASN A 452 -27.71 27.39 -42.18
N LYS A 453 -26.94 28.42 -42.58
CA LYS A 453 -25.63 28.76 -41.97
C LYS A 453 -25.49 30.18 -41.41
N ASN A 454 -26.58 30.91 -41.16
CA ASN A 454 -26.48 32.31 -40.72
C ASN A 454 -25.96 32.51 -39.28
N ASN A 455 -25.91 31.48 -38.43
CA ASN A 455 -25.45 31.63 -37.04
C ASN A 455 -23.94 31.38 -36.83
N LYS A 456 -23.15 31.08 -37.87
CA LYS A 456 -21.70 30.85 -37.72
C LYS A 456 -20.82 32.08 -37.96
N HIS A 457 -21.38 33.18 -38.43
CA HIS A 457 -20.63 34.37 -38.85
C HIS A 457 -20.66 35.53 -37.85
N GLU A 458 -21.42 35.41 -36.77
CA GLU A 458 -21.54 36.45 -35.75
C GLU A 458 -21.20 35.85 -34.39
N PHE A 459 -20.34 36.53 -33.63
CA PHE A 459 -20.09 36.17 -32.24
C PHE A 459 -20.55 37.31 -31.33
N LEU A 460 -21.26 36.93 -30.27
CA LEU A 460 -21.72 37.82 -29.23
C LEU A 460 -20.54 38.11 -28.30
N ALA A 461 -19.99 39.33 -28.37
CA ALA A 461 -18.88 39.75 -27.53
C ALA A 461 -19.32 40.24 -26.16
N VAL A 462 -20.52 40.83 -26.08
CA VAL A 462 -21.13 41.29 -24.83
C VAL A 462 -22.59 40.83 -24.85
N ASN A 463 -22.98 40.05 -23.84
CA ASN A 463 -24.35 39.54 -23.69
C ASN A 463 -25.01 40.16 -22.47
N ASP A 464 -25.96 41.06 -22.71
CA ASP A 464 -26.89 41.60 -21.71
C ASP A 464 -26.26 42.23 -20.47
N VAL A 465 -25.10 42.91 -20.65
CA VAL A 465 -24.39 43.51 -19.51
C VAL A 465 -25.09 44.79 -19.07
N SER A 466 -25.42 44.87 -17.78
CA SER A 466 -26.00 46.05 -17.15
C SER A 466 -25.09 46.57 -16.03
N PHE A 467 -24.84 47.88 -15.98
CA PHE A 467 -23.96 48.48 -14.97
C PHE A 467 -24.35 49.93 -14.64
N LYS A 468 -23.92 50.37 -13.46
CA LYS A 468 -24.01 51.77 -13.00
C LYS A 468 -22.61 52.34 -12.88
N VAL A 469 -22.46 53.63 -13.17
CA VAL A 469 -21.20 54.37 -13.03
C VAL A 469 -21.38 55.46 -11.99
N TYR A 470 -20.54 55.43 -10.95
CA TYR A 470 -20.56 56.40 -9.85
C TYR A 470 -19.56 57.54 -10.07
N GLN A 471 -19.76 58.62 -9.32
CA GLN A 471 -18.92 59.81 -9.44
C GLN A 471 -17.50 59.54 -8.94
N ASN A 472 -16.49 59.82 -9.78
CA ASN A 472 -15.05 59.54 -9.59
C ASN A 472 -14.60 58.10 -9.92
N GLU A 473 -15.43 57.30 -10.57
CA GLU A 473 -15.02 56.00 -11.12
C GLU A 473 -14.68 56.09 -12.61
N ILE A 474 -13.64 55.36 -13.02
CA ILE A 474 -13.33 55.14 -14.44
C ILE A 474 -13.82 53.74 -14.78
N PHE A 475 -14.89 53.66 -15.56
CA PHE A 475 -15.45 52.39 -16.02
C PHE A 475 -14.95 52.06 -17.42
N ALA A 476 -14.44 50.85 -17.61
CA ALA A 476 -13.99 50.36 -18.92
C ALA A 476 -14.47 48.92 -19.15
N ILE A 477 -15.15 48.69 -20.27
CA ILE A 477 -15.51 47.35 -20.73
C ILE A 477 -14.34 46.82 -21.55
N LEU A 478 -13.57 45.91 -20.97
CA LEU A 478 -12.51 45.19 -21.68
C LEU A 478 -13.15 44.01 -22.41
N GLY A 479 -13.17 44.12 -23.75
CA GLY A 479 -13.63 43.03 -24.61
C GLY A 479 -12.68 41.84 -24.56
N LYS A 480 -13.23 40.65 -24.79
CA LYS A 480 -12.45 39.42 -24.97
C LYS A 480 -11.75 39.38 -26.32
#